data_AF-A0A9W6FAN0-F1
#
_entry.id   AF-A0A9W6FAN0-F1
#
_cell.length_a   1.000
_cell.length_b   1.000
_cell.length_c   1.000
_cell.angle_alpha   90.00
_cell.angle_beta   90.00
_cell.angle_gamma   90.00
#
_symmetry.space_group_name_H-M   'P 1'
#
loop_
_entity.id
_entity.type
_entity.pdbx_description
1 polymer ?
#
loop_
_entity_poly.entity_id
_entity_poly.type
_entity_poly.pdbx_seq_one_letter_code
_entity_poly.pdbx_strand_id
1 'polypeptide(L)' 'MTEKAYSQDLQRSGKWRHIWRIAGQYANCSIFDVRDHDELHQILSGLPLFPFMEISVTPLLRHPSAIREDDR' A
#
# COMPACT_ATOMS: atom_id res chain seq x y z
N MET A 1 16.63 -6.58 10.17
CA MET A 1 15.56 -7.62 10.18
C MET A 1 14.16 -7.06 10.46
N THR A 2 14.04 -5.80 10.92
CA THR A 2 12.76 -5.21 11.36
C THR A 2 11.87 -4.71 10.21
N GLU A 3 12.45 -4.21 9.13
CA GLU A 3 11.70 -3.57 8.03
C GLU A 3 10.90 -4.56 7.16
N LYS A 4 11.49 -5.72 6.84
CA LYS A 4 10.82 -6.76 6.06
C LYS A 4 9.65 -7.38 6.83
N ALA A 5 9.75 -7.43 8.15
CA ALA A 5 8.66 -7.90 9.01
C ALA A 5 7.49 -6.90 9.02
N TYR A 6 7.77 -5.60 9.11
CA TYR A 6 6.75 -4.56 9.11
C TYR A 6 5.88 -4.58 7.84
N SER A 7 6.51 -4.64 6.66
CA SER A 7 5.76 -4.72 5.39
C SER A 7 5.03 -6.06 5.23
N GLN A 8 5.56 -7.16 5.75
CA GLN A 8 4.89 -8.46 5.75
C GLN A 8 3.69 -8.49 6.69
N ASP A 9 3.77 -7.86 7.86
CA ASP A 9 2.67 -7.79 8.81
C ASP A 9 1.55 -6.89 8.30
N LEU A 10 1.87 -5.79 7.63
CA LEU A 10 0.88 -4.97 6.93
C LEU A 10 0.15 -5.76 5.83
N GLN A 11 0.87 -6.59 5.07
CA GLN A 11 0.26 -7.49 4.08
C GLN A 11 -0.65 -8.52 4.75
N ARG A 12 -0.20 -9.16 5.83
CA ARG A 12 -1.01 -10.13 6.60
C ARG A 12 -2.26 -9.50 7.21
N SER A 13 -2.16 -8.24 7.64
CA SER A 13 -3.29 -7.50 8.20
C SER A 13 -4.34 -7.08 7.16
N GLY A 14 -4.01 -7.20 5.86
CA GLY A 14 -4.85 -6.75 4.75
C GLY A 14 -4.70 -5.27 4.41
N LYS A 15 -4.05 -4.47 5.26
CA LYS A 15 -3.84 -3.03 5.02
C LYS A 15 -2.99 -2.75 3.80
N TRP A 16 -1.94 -3.55 3.58
CA TRP A 16 -1.15 -3.50 2.36
C TRP A 16 -1.61 -4.62 1.43
N ARG A 17 -2.69 -4.35 0.72
CA ARG A 17 -3.42 -5.35 -0.04
C ARG A 17 -2.61 -5.93 -1.20
N HIS A 18 -1.96 -5.04 -1.95
CA HIS A 18 -1.14 -5.43 -3.07
C HIS A 18 0.11 -4.58 -3.19
N ILE A 19 1.20 -5.21 -3.62
CA ILE A 19 2.47 -4.56 -3.93
C ILE A 19 3.04 -5.16 -5.21
N TRP A 20 3.32 -4.31 -6.19
CA TRP A 20 3.96 -4.68 -7.44
C TRP A 20 5.15 -3.80 -7.73
N ARG A 21 6.14 -4.37 -8.40
CA ARG A 21 7.27 -3.62 -8.94
C ARG A 21 6.95 -3.19 -10.37
N ILE A 22 7.20 -1.93 -10.69
CA ILE A 22 7.06 -1.42 -12.05
C ILE A 22 8.26 -1.91 -12.87
N ALA A 23 8.00 -2.67 -13.93
CA ALA A 23 9.04 -3.24 -14.78
C ALA A 23 9.89 -2.11 -15.41
N GLY A 24 11.22 -2.24 -15.33
CA GLY A 24 12.15 -1.26 -15.85
C GLY A 24 12.34 -0.01 -14.98
N GLN A 25 11.67 0.09 -13.83
CA GLN A 25 11.79 1.23 -12.92
C GLN A 25 12.18 0.78 -11.51
N TYR A 26 12.82 1.68 -10.76
CA TYR A 26 13.01 1.53 -9.32
C TYR A 26 11.81 2.17 -8.59
N ALA A 27 10.61 1.68 -8.90
CA ALA A 27 9.36 2.20 -8.38
C ALA A 27 8.36 1.06 -8.14
N ASN A 28 7.47 1.26 -7.18
CA ASN A 28 6.46 0.28 -6.79
C ASN A 28 5.07 0.90 -6.96
N CYS A 29 4.12 0.08 -7.40
CA CYS A 29 2.69 0.40 -7.33
C CYS A 29 2.08 -0.43 -6.20
N SER A 30 1.41 0.23 -5.26
CA SER A 30 0.81 -0.42 -4.10
C SER A 30 -0.64 -0.02 -3.93
N ILE A 31 -1.48 -0.97 -3.51
CA ILE A 31 -2.87 -0.73 -3.13
C ILE A 31 -2.98 -0.93 -1.62
N PHE A 32 -3.43 0.12 -0.94
CA PHE A 32 -3.67 0.13 0.49
C PHE A 32 -5.18 0.16 0.76
N ASP A 33 -5.61 -0.65 1.71
CA ASP A 33 -6.97 -0.66 2.24
C ASP A 33 -6.90 -0.21 3.70
N VAL A 34 -7.17 1.07 3.92
CA VAL A 34 -7.00 1.77 5.20
C VAL A 34 -8.23 2.61 5.49
N ARG A 35 -8.48 2.89 6.77
CA ARG A 35 -9.71 3.57 7.19
C ARG A 35 -9.74 5.03 6.74
N ASP A 36 -8.59 5.69 6.73
CA ASP A 36 -8.47 7.11 6.43
C ASP A 36 -7.05 7.48 5.96
N HIS A 37 -6.88 8.75 5.59
CA HIS A 37 -5.59 9.31 5.15
C HIS A 37 -4.54 9.33 6.27
N ASP A 38 -4.95 9.44 7.54
CA ASP A 38 -4.03 9.49 8.67
C ASP A 38 -3.37 8.13 8.88
N GLU A 39 -4.14 7.05 8.80
CA GLU A 39 -3.64 5.68 8.84
C GLU A 39 -2.71 5.39 7.66
N LEU A 40 -3.04 5.86 6.45
CA LEU A 40 -2.13 5.77 5.31
C LEU A 40 -0.81 6.48 5.60
N HIS A 41 -0.87 7.72 6.09
CA HIS A 41 0.31 8.51 6.37
C HIS A 41 1.18 7.88 7.45
N GLN A 42 0.60 7.32 8.51
CA GLN A 42 1.33 6.61 9.56
C GLN A 42 2.07 5.39 9.01
N ILE A 43 1.42 4.61 8.15
CA ILE A 43 2.03 3.45 7.50
C ILE A 43 3.20 3.87 6.61
N LEU A 44 2.99 4.86 5.75
CA LEU A 44 4.01 5.36 4.83
C LEU A 44 5.20 5.96 5.59
N SER A 45 4.95 6.78 6.61
CA SER A 45 5.99 7.39 7.45
C SER A 45 6.79 6.36 8.26
N GLY A 46 6.22 5.17 8.51
CA GLY A 46 6.91 4.05 9.13
C GLY A 46 7.88 3.31 8.19
N LEU A 47 7.86 3.59 6.88
CA LEU A 47 8.76 2.96 5.92
C LEU A 47 10.15 3.59 6.01
N PRO A 48 11.23 2.82 6.17
CA PRO A 48 12.60 3.36 6.30
C PRO A 48 13.06 4.17 5.09
N LEU A 49 12.52 3.88 3.91
CA LEU A 49 12.80 4.62 2.68
C LEU A 49 11.93 5.87 2.51
N PHE A 50 10.92 6.11 3.35
CA PHE A 50 9.97 7.22 3.22
C PHE A 50 10.61 8.60 2.97
N PRO A 51 11.71 8.99 3.65
CA PRO A 51 12.34 10.29 3.42
C PRO A 51 12.90 10.49 2.01
N PHE A 52 13.07 9.41 1.24
CA PHE A 52 13.66 9.41 -0.10
C PHE A 52 12.65 9.05 -1.20
N MET A 53 11.40 8.75 -0.85
CA MET A 53 10.39 8.35 -1.82
C MET A 53 9.68 9.57 -2.40
N GLU A 54 9.44 9.53 -3.71
CA GLU A 54 8.40 10.32 -4.35
C GLU A 54 7.12 9.49 -4.34
N ILE A 55 6.07 9.99 -3.68
CA ILE A 55 4.81 9.27 -3.47
C ILE A 55 3.67 10.07 -4.07
N SER A 56 2.89 9.42 -4.93
CA SER A 56 1.60 9.92 -5.41
C SER A 56 0.49 9.04 -4.84
N VAL A 57 -0.50 9.67 -4.22
CA VAL A 57 -1.65 8.99 -3.61
C VAL A 57 -2.91 9.32 -4.41
N THR A 58 -3.57 8.30 -4.92
CA THR A 58 -4.84 8.43 -5.62
C THR A 58 -5.92 7.67 -4.86
N PRO A 59 -6.97 8.34 -4.34
CA PRO A 59 -8.08 7.65 -3.71
C PRO A 59 -8.86 6.84 -4.76
N LEU A 60 -9.21 5.60 -4.42
CA LEU A 60 -9.95 4.69 -5.30
C LEU A 60 -11.31 4.37 -4.70
N LEU A 61 -12.31 4.28 -5.56
CA LEU A 61 -13.65 3.82 -5.21
C LEU A 61 -13.90 2.45 -5.86
N ARG A 62 -14.64 1.58 -5.19
CA ARG A 62 -15.08 0.33 -5.81
C ARG A 62 -16.05 0.63 -6.93
N HIS A 63 -15.79 0.05 -8.10
CA HIS A 63 -16.65 0.18 -9.26
C HIS A 63 -17.96 -0.60 -9.06
N PRO A 64 -19.14 -0.06 -9.44
CA PRO A 64 -20.42 -0.74 -9.24
C PRO A 64 -20.55 -2.08 -10.00
N SER A 65 -19.82 -2.23 -11.09
CA SER A 65 -19.74 -3.49 -11.86
C SER A 65 -18.67 -4.47 -11.36
N ALA A 66 -18.02 -4.20 -10.22
CA ALA A 66 -17.07 -5.14 -9.65
C ALA A 66 -17.80 -6.42 -9.23
N ILE A 67 -17.42 -7.56 -9.83
CA ILE A 67 -18.02 -8.87 -9.53
C ILE A 67 -17.57 -9.44 -8.17
N ARG A 68 -16.47 -8.91 -7.62
CA ARG A 68 -15.90 -9.34 -6.34
C ARG A 68 -16.31 -8.35 -5.25
N GLU A 69 -16.87 -8.88 -4.17
CA GLU A 69 -17.14 -8.12 -2.95
C GLU A 69 -15.86 -7.79 -2.16
N ASP A 70 -14.73 -8.41 -2.49
CA ASP A 70 -13.44 -8.09 -1.90
C ASP A 70 -12.24 -8.41 -2.79
N ASP A 71 -11.13 -7.70 -2.59
CA ASP A 71 -9.86 -7.87 -3.32
C ASP A 71 -8.80 -8.65 -2.49
N ARG A 72 -9.28 -9.62 -1.69
CA ARG A 72 -8.46 -10.63 -1.02
C ARG A 72 -7.99 -11.73 -1.96
#